data_AF-A0A2I0L596-F1
#
_entry.id   AF-A0A2I0L596-F1
#
_cell.length_a   1.000
_cell.length_b   1.000
_cell.length_c   1.000
_cell.angle_alpha   90.00
_cell.angle_beta   90.00
_cell.angle_gamma   90.00
#
_symmetry.space_group_name_H-M   'P 1'
#
loop_
_entity.id
_entity.type
_entity.pdbx_description
1 polymer ?
#
loop_
_entity_poly.entity_id
_entity_poly.type
_entity_poly.pdbx_seq_one_letter_code
_entity_poly.pdbx_strand_id
1 'polypeptide(L)'
;MKMLGIRKVGLSLTLEKGLPLGSGLGSSAASAAAAAVAINEIFGGRLTEEELVLAGLKSEEKVSGYHADNVAPAIMGGFILIRSYEPLELLRLKFPAETELFFVLVSPEFEAPTKKMREALPGEIGMPHHIWNCSQAGALVAAVLSGDLAGLGKALSSDKIVEPRRAPLIPGMEAVKRAAIEAGAFGCTISGAGPTAVAVTDSESHGEAIGKRMVEAFREEGKLAASAVVRQLDRVGARLVSSIAR
;
A
#
# COMPACT_ATOMS: atom_id res chain seq x y z
N MET A 1 -23.78 -5.08 7.01
CA MET A 1 -25.20 -5.37 7.35
C MET A 1 -26.00 -4.14 7.78
N LYS A 2 -25.61 -3.40 8.83
CA LYS A 2 -26.35 -2.19 9.29
C LYS A 2 -26.59 -1.17 8.16
N MET A 3 -25.56 -0.87 7.38
CA MET A 3 -25.62 0.05 6.23
C MET A 3 -26.56 -0.45 5.11
N LEU A 4 -26.77 -1.76 5.00
CA LEU A 4 -27.70 -2.36 4.04
C LEU A 4 -29.15 -2.42 4.56
N GLY A 5 -29.43 -1.97 5.79
CA GLY A 5 -30.76 -2.05 6.41
C GLY A 5 -31.22 -3.48 6.76
N ILE A 6 -30.32 -4.47 6.76
CA ILE A 6 -30.67 -5.89 6.98
C ILE A 6 -30.57 -6.22 8.46
N ARG A 7 -31.69 -6.63 9.06
CA ARG A 7 -31.79 -6.94 10.50
C ARG A 7 -31.28 -8.32 10.88
N LYS A 8 -31.57 -9.35 10.06
CA LYS A 8 -31.19 -10.74 10.33
C LYS A 8 -30.99 -11.51 9.03
N VAL A 9 -29.85 -12.17 8.89
CA VAL A 9 -29.53 -13.08 7.77
C VAL A 9 -28.40 -14.01 8.20
N GLY A 10 -28.39 -15.25 7.68
CA GLY A 10 -27.25 -16.15 7.79
C GLY A 10 -26.34 -16.03 6.58
N LEU A 11 -25.03 -15.99 6.79
CA LEU A 11 -24.02 -15.89 5.73
C LEU A 11 -22.94 -16.93 5.98
N SER A 12 -22.46 -17.56 4.91
CA SER A 12 -21.23 -18.36 4.91
C SER A 12 -20.21 -17.64 4.05
N LEU A 13 -19.00 -17.47 4.57
CA LEU A 13 -17.91 -16.77 3.91
C LEU A 13 -16.68 -17.69 3.90
N THR A 14 -16.04 -17.79 2.75
CA THR A 14 -14.74 -18.44 2.59
C THR A 14 -13.74 -17.39 2.11
N LEU A 15 -12.56 -17.38 2.71
CA LEU A 15 -11.50 -16.41 2.40
C LEU A 15 -10.25 -17.16 1.93
N GLU A 16 -9.83 -16.87 0.70
CA GLU A 16 -8.53 -17.28 0.20
C GLU A 16 -7.53 -16.13 0.37
N LYS A 17 -6.40 -16.40 1.04
CA LYS A 17 -5.38 -15.37 1.32
C LYS A 17 -4.32 -15.40 0.23
N GLY A 18 -4.26 -14.33 -0.58
CA GLY A 18 -3.22 -14.13 -1.59
C GLY A 18 -2.03 -13.28 -1.15
N LEU A 19 -2.07 -12.69 0.05
CA LEU A 19 -1.02 -11.80 0.57
C LEU A 19 -0.49 -12.28 1.93
N PRO A 20 0.83 -12.34 2.13
CA PRO A 20 1.42 -12.72 3.41
C PRO A 20 1.01 -11.76 4.54
N LEU A 21 0.76 -12.31 5.72
CA LEU A 21 0.46 -11.53 6.92
C LEU A 21 1.69 -10.73 7.35
N GLY A 22 1.48 -9.54 7.93
CA GLY A 22 2.59 -8.73 8.46
C GLY A 22 3.60 -8.21 7.43
N SER A 23 3.31 -8.33 6.13
CA SER A 23 4.26 -8.03 5.05
C SER A 23 4.41 -6.56 4.67
N GLY A 24 3.50 -5.69 5.14
CA GLY A 24 3.41 -4.30 4.70
C GLY A 24 2.64 -4.10 3.38
N LEU A 25 1.96 -5.13 2.87
CA LEU A 25 1.17 -5.11 1.62
C LEU A 25 -0.35 -4.94 1.83
N GLY A 26 -0.79 -4.55 3.03
CA GLY A 26 -2.22 -4.35 3.30
C GLY A 26 -3.07 -5.63 3.33
N SER A 27 -2.49 -6.78 3.75
CA SER A 27 -3.19 -8.08 3.78
C SER A 27 -4.51 -8.09 4.59
N SER A 28 -4.61 -7.30 5.67
CA SER A 28 -5.85 -7.14 6.45
C SER A 28 -6.90 -6.34 5.68
N ALA A 29 -6.51 -5.17 5.18
CA ALA A 29 -7.32 -4.30 4.36
C ALA A 29 -7.86 -4.99 3.10
N ALA A 30 -7.05 -5.82 2.44
CA ALA A 30 -7.48 -6.62 1.28
C ALA A 30 -8.61 -7.60 1.65
N SER A 31 -8.52 -8.25 2.81
CA SER A 31 -9.59 -9.13 3.31
C SER A 31 -10.85 -8.35 3.71
N ALA A 32 -10.70 -7.17 4.31
CA ALA A 32 -11.82 -6.29 4.65
C ALA A 32 -12.54 -5.77 3.39
N ALA A 33 -11.78 -5.34 2.38
CA ALA A 33 -12.28 -4.90 1.09
C ALA A 33 -13.02 -6.03 0.36
N ALA A 34 -12.42 -7.23 0.27
CA ALA A 34 -13.03 -8.39 -0.35
C ALA A 34 -14.37 -8.76 0.33
N ALA A 35 -14.40 -8.79 1.66
CA ALA A 35 -15.62 -9.07 2.41
C ALA A 35 -16.69 -7.97 2.21
N ALA A 36 -16.31 -6.69 2.25
CA ALA A 36 -17.24 -5.57 2.06
C ALA A 36 -17.88 -5.61 0.67
N VAL A 37 -17.07 -5.76 -0.39
CA VAL A 37 -17.56 -5.86 -1.77
C VAL A 37 -18.41 -7.10 -1.96
N ALA A 38 -17.95 -8.29 -1.54
CA ALA A 38 -18.72 -9.53 -1.70
C ALA A 38 -20.09 -9.46 -1.01
N ILE A 39 -20.16 -8.91 0.21
CA ILE A 39 -21.42 -8.72 0.92
C ILE A 39 -22.31 -7.69 0.20
N ASN A 40 -21.75 -6.59 -0.29
CA ASN A 40 -22.52 -5.61 -1.05
C ASN A 40 -23.15 -6.23 -2.29
N GLU A 41 -22.37 -6.98 -3.06
CA GLU A 41 -22.80 -7.67 -4.28
C GLU A 41 -23.90 -8.70 -4.01
N ILE A 42 -23.79 -9.50 -2.93
CA ILE A 42 -24.83 -10.46 -2.52
C ILE A 42 -26.19 -9.77 -2.28
N PHE A 43 -26.17 -8.52 -1.84
CA PHE A 43 -27.38 -7.73 -1.58
C PHE A 43 -27.69 -6.69 -2.67
N GLY A 44 -27.10 -6.86 -3.86
CA GLY A 44 -27.44 -6.08 -5.06
C GLY A 44 -26.67 -4.76 -5.22
N GLY A 45 -25.44 -4.67 -4.69
CA GLY A 45 -24.51 -3.58 -5.00
C GLY A 45 -25.01 -2.19 -4.56
N ARG A 46 -25.66 -2.10 -3.40
CA ARG A 46 -26.41 -0.90 -2.98
C ARG A 46 -25.56 0.20 -2.37
N LEU A 47 -24.36 -0.13 -1.89
CA LEU A 47 -23.48 0.81 -1.21
C LEU A 47 -22.50 1.46 -2.19
N THR A 48 -22.17 2.73 -1.94
CA THR A 48 -21.11 3.45 -2.68
C THR A 48 -19.71 2.96 -2.27
N GLU A 49 -18.69 3.29 -3.05
CA GLU A 49 -17.30 2.96 -2.70
C GLU A 49 -16.90 3.55 -1.33
N GLU A 50 -17.27 4.79 -1.04
CA GLU A 50 -17.01 5.45 0.25
C GLU A 50 -17.70 4.75 1.42
N GLU A 51 -18.93 4.27 1.21
CA GLU A 51 -19.64 3.47 2.20
C GLU A 51 -18.97 2.12 2.45
N LEU A 52 -18.44 1.49 1.40
CA LEU A 52 -17.64 0.27 1.52
C LEU A 52 -16.32 0.53 2.26
N VAL A 53 -15.67 1.67 2.00
CA VAL A 53 -14.48 2.09 2.73
C VAL A 53 -14.80 2.29 4.20
N LEU A 54 -15.89 2.96 4.55
CA LEU A 54 -16.33 3.10 5.94
C LEU A 54 -16.59 1.75 6.62
N ALA A 55 -17.22 0.81 5.90
CA ALA A 55 -17.46 -0.54 6.40
C ALA A 55 -16.15 -1.30 6.67
N GLY A 56 -15.19 -1.23 5.73
CA GLY A 56 -13.88 -1.86 5.86
C GLY A 56 -13.03 -1.22 6.96
N LEU A 57 -13.04 0.11 7.07
CA LEU A 57 -12.33 0.87 8.09
C LEU A 57 -12.81 0.51 9.50
N LYS A 58 -14.11 0.29 9.68
CA LYS A 58 -14.67 -0.18 10.96
C LYS A 58 -14.20 -1.59 11.34
N SER A 59 -13.84 -2.41 10.35
CA SER A 59 -13.20 -3.71 10.58
C SER A 59 -11.73 -3.53 10.98
N GLU A 60 -10.99 -2.68 10.27
CA GLU A 60 -9.55 -2.44 10.50
C GLU A 60 -9.27 -1.78 11.86
N GLU A 61 -10.19 -0.97 12.39
CA GLU A 61 -10.09 -0.35 13.72
C GLU A 61 -9.72 -1.37 14.81
N LYS A 62 -10.25 -2.59 14.72
CA LYS A 62 -10.00 -3.67 15.70
C LYS A 62 -8.69 -4.40 15.50
N VAL A 63 -8.09 -4.29 14.32
CA VAL A 63 -6.91 -5.08 13.89
C VAL A 63 -5.66 -4.23 13.90
N SER A 64 -5.69 -3.13 13.15
CA SER A 64 -4.52 -2.29 12.88
C SER A 64 -4.74 -0.83 13.27
N GLY A 65 -5.96 -0.44 13.66
CA GLY A 65 -6.34 0.93 14.00
C GLY A 65 -7.10 1.61 12.86
N TYR A 66 -7.54 2.84 13.08
CA TYR A 66 -8.41 3.57 12.15
C TYR A 66 -7.60 4.25 11.03
N HIS A 67 -7.06 3.47 10.08
CA HIS A 67 -6.29 3.98 8.94
C HIS A 67 -6.98 3.63 7.62
N ALA A 68 -7.33 4.65 6.84
CA ALA A 68 -8.00 4.46 5.55
C ALA A 68 -7.02 4.20 4.39
N ASP A 69 -5.71 4.36 4.64
CA ASP A 69 -4.64 4.39 3.63
C ASP A 69 -4.44 3.06 2.88
N ASN A 70 -4.86 1.94 3.47
CA ASN A 70 -4.83 0.63 2.82
C ASN A 70 -6.22 0.21 2.32
N VAL A 71 -7.27 0.41 3.13
CA VAL A 71 -8.62 -0.05 2.78
C VAL A 71 -9.26 0.79 1.68
N ALA A 72 -8.97 2.09 1.62
CA ALA A 72 -9.48 2.96 0.56
C ALA A 72 -8.95 2.56 -0.82
N PRO A 73 -7.63 2.47 -1.08
CA PRO A 73 -7.15 2.01 -2.38
C PRO A 73 -7.47 0.53 -2.64
N ALA A 74 -7.59 -0.32 -1.61
CA ALA A 74 -8.02 -1.71 -1.81
C ALA A 74 -9.46 -1.82 -2.36
N ILE A 75 -10.34 -0.87 -2.01
CA ILE A 75 -11.72 -0.84 -2.51
C ILE A 75 -11.81 -0.04 -3.80
N MET A 76 -11.22 1.16 -3.83
CA MET A 76 -11.40 2.16 -4.87
C MET A 76 -10.42 2.03 -6.04
N GLY A 77 -9.29 1.33 -5.86
CA GLY A 77 -8.19 1.30 -6.82
C GLY A 77 -7.47 2.65 -6.99
N GLY A 78 -6.33 2.61 -7.66
CA GLY A 78 -5.51 3.76 -7.98
C GLY A 78 -4.86 4.41 -6.75
N PHE A 79 -4.64 5.73 -6.84
CA PHE A 79 -4.09 6.53 -5.77
C PHE A 79 -5.18 7.27 -5.01
N ILE A 80 -5.23 7.09 -3.69
CA ILE A 80 -6.19 7.75 -2.81
C ILE A 80 -5.45 8.67 -1.83
N LEU A 81 -5.82 9.95 -1.83
CA LEU A 81 -5.42 10.91 -0.83
C LEU A 81 -6.52 11.02 0.25
N ILE A 82 -6.14 10.89 1.51
CA ILE A 82 -7.04 11.09 2.65
C ILE A 82 -6.89 12.53 3.11
N ARG A 83 -7.88 13.37 2.80
CA ARG A 83 -7.87 14.79 3.16
C ARG A 83 -8.22 15.00 4.63
N SER A 84 -9.16 14.21 5.15
CA SER A 84 -9.65 14.27 6.53
C SER A 84 -10.16 12.90 6.97
N TYR A 85 -10.09 12.65 8.28
CA TYR A 85 -10.75 11.52 8.93
C TYR A 85 -12.07 11.92 9.61
N GLU A 86 -12.26 13.21 9.90
CA GLU A 86 -13.42 13.75 10.61
C GLU A 86 -13.91 15.05 9.93
N PRO A 87 -14.91 14.98 9.02
CA PRO A 87 -15.46 13.75 8.43
C PRO A 87 -14.45 13.04 7.53
N LEU A 88 -14.67 11.74 7.25
CA LEU A 88 -13.81 11.00 6.33
C LEU A 88 -13.96 11.58 4.91
N GLU A 89 -12.87 12.10 4.36
CA GLU A 89 -12.84 12.69 3.02
C GLU A 89 -11.69 12.09 2.21
N LEU A 90 -12.07 11.42 1.13
CA LEU A 90 -11.19 10.67 0.24
C LEU A 90 -11.17 11.34 -1.13
N LEU A 91 -9.98 11.51 -1.70
CA LEU A 91 -9.78 12.06 -3.03
C LEU A 91 -9.06 11.03 -3.90
N ARG A 92 -9.74 10.50 -4.92
CA ARG A 92 -9.11 9.66 -5.94
C ARG A 92 -8.27 10.55 -6.87
N LEU A 93 -6.96 10.37 -6.84
CA LEU A 93 -6.04 11.08 -7.73
C LEU A 93 -6.02 10.35 -9.09
N LYS A 94 -6.34 11.09 -10.17
CA LYS A 94 -6.37 10.54 -11.52
C LYS A 94 -4.95 10.46 -12.07
N PHE A 95 -4.39 9.25 -12.07
CA PHE A 95 -3.13 8.95 -12.74
C PHE A 95 -3.38 8.76 -14.25
N PRO A 96 -2.60 9.37 -15.16
CA PRO A 96 -2.80 9.27 -16.60
C PRO A 96 -2.89 7.82 -17.08
N ALA A 97 -3.83 7.53 -17.98
CA ALA A 97 -4.17 6.15 -18.38
C ALA A 97 -3.14 5.55 -19.34
N GLU A 98 -2.51 6.41 -20.13
CA GLU A 98 -1.46 6.15 -21.10
C GLU A 98 -0.07 5.95 -20.46
N THR A 99 0.08 6.35 -19.20
CA THR A 99 1.33 6.15 -18.47
C THR A 99 1.33 4.79 -17.79
N GLU A 100 2.33 3.99 -18.14
CA GLU A 100 2.61 2.70 -17.52
C GLU A 100 3.39 2.91 -16.22
N LEU A 101 2.87 2.37 -15.12
CA LEU A 101 3.51 2.44 -13.80
C LEU A 101 3.57 1.04 -13.20
N PHE A 102 4.80 0.60 -12.93
CA PHE A 102 5.08 -0.67 -12.29
C PHE A 102 5.73 -0.46 -10.92
N PHE A 103 5.31 -1.31 -9.99
CA PHE A 103 5.87 -1.44 -8.66
C PHE A 103 6.63 -2.76 -8.56
N VAL A 104 7.89 -2.68 -8.15
CA VAL A 104 8.72 -3.83 -7.82
C VAL A 104 8.63 -4.04 -6.31
N LEU A 105 7.90 -5.08 -5.91
CA LEU A 105 7.67 -5.44 -4.51
C LEU A 105 8.65 -6.54 -4.12
N VAL A 106 9.51 -6.29 -3.14
CA VAL A 106 10.47 -7.27 -2.63
C VAL A 106 10.24 -7.53 -1.16
N SER A 107 9.75 -8.73 -0.86
CA SER A 107 9.37 -9.15 0.48
C SER A 107 10.41 -10.14 1.04
N PRO A 108 11.16 -9.77 2.09
CA PRO A 108 12.05 -10.70 2.77
C PRO A 108 11.27 -11.68 3.66
N GLU A 109 11.83 -12.86 3.92
CA GLU A 109 11.39 -13.81 4.95
C GLU A 109 11.77 -13.30 6.33
N PHE A 110 11.14 -12.19 6.72
CA PHE A 110 11.33 -11.52 7.99
C PHE A 110 9.99 -10.96 8.41
N GLU A 111 9.65 -11.09 9.70
CA GLU A 111 8.47 -10.47 10.27
C GLU A 111 8.92 -9.33 11.18
N ALA A 112 8.69 -8.10 10.75
CA ALA A 112 8.96 -6.92 11.55
C ALA A 112 7.84 -6.79 12.61
N PRO A 113 8.13 -6.83 13.92
CA PRO A 113 7.09 -6.71 14.93
C PRO A 113 6.39 -5.34 14.81
N THR A 114 5.10 -5.33 14.45
CA THR A 114 4.34 -4.08 14.19
C THR A 114 4.41 -3.09 15.35
N LYS A 115 4.43 -3.60 16.59
CA LYS A 115 4.62 -2.79 17.80
C LYS A 115 5.95 -2.04 17.79
N LYS A 116 7.07 -2.73 17.50
CA LYS A 116 8.40 -2.10 17.41
C LYS A 116 8.49 -1.07 16.28
N MET A 117 7.89 -1.37 15.12
CA MET A 117 7.87 -0.44 13.97
C MET A 117 7.07 0.84 14.24
N ARG A 118 6.10 0.79 15.17
CA ARG A 118 5.33 1.96 15.63
C ARG A 118 6.05 2.71 16.74
N GLU A 119 6.59 1.99 17.73
CA GLU A 119 7.35 2.56 18.85
C GLU A 119 8.64 3.27 18.40
N ALA A 120 9.20 2.90 17.25
CA ALA A 120 10.36 3.56 16.68
C ALA A 120 10.09 4.98 16.16
N LEU A 121 8.82 5.36 15.99
CA LEU A 121 8.47 6.68 15.49
C LEU A 121 8.58 7.73 16.61
N PRO A 122 9.14 8.91 16.32
CA PRO A 122 9.30 9.93 17.34
C PRO A 122 7.94 10.54 17.72
N GLY A 123 7.77 10.88 19.00
CA GLY A 123 6.57 11.61 19.45
C GLY A 123 6.51 13.04 18.95
N GLU A 124 7.65 13.62 18.59
CA GLU A 124 7.78 14.99 18.08
C GLU A 124 8.72 15.04 16.87
N ILE A 125 8.46 15.98 15.95
CA ILE A 125 9.31 16.22 14.78
C ILE A 125 9.76 17.68 14.75
N GLY A 126 10.99 17.91 14.29
CA GLY A 126 11.50 19.26 14.07
C GLY A 126 10.84 19.93 12.86
N MET A 127 10.66 21.25 12.94
CA MET A 127 10.12 22.07 11.84
C MET A 127 10.81 21.83 10.48
N PRO A 128 12.16 21.67 10.39
CA PRO A 128 12.80 21.38 9.11
C PRO A 128 12.34 20.07 8.45
N HIS A 129 12.12 19.01 9.24
CA HIS A 129 11.59 17.75 8.72
C HIS A 129 10.13 17.87 8.34
N HIS A 130 9.33 18.62 9.13
CA HIS A 130 7.93 18.89 8.81
C HIS A 130 7.80 19.61 7.46
N ILE A 131 8.50 20.73 7.27
CA ILE A 131 8.49 21.51 6.02
C ILE A 131 8.92 20.64 4.84
N TRP A 132 10.00 19.86 5.01
CA TRP A 132 10.51 18.97 3.98
C TRP A 132 9.46 17.93 3.57
N ASN A 133 8.90 17.19 4.52
CA ASN A 133 7.92 16.15 4.23
C ASN A 133 6.63 16.72 3.62
N CYS A 134 6.18 17.90 4.03
CA CYS A 134 5.06 18.59 3.39
C CYS A 134 5.35 18.94 1.92
N SER A 135 6.57 19.41 1.63
CA SER A 135 7.02 19.66 0.25
C SER A 135 7.02 18.38 -0.57
N GLN A 136 7.57 17.29 -0.04
CA GLN A 136 7.63 16.01 -0.76
C GLN A 136 6.24 15.38 -0.95
N ALA A 137 5.33 15.53 0.01
CA ALA A 137 3.94 15.10 -0.15
C ALA A 137 3.23 15.88 -1.27
N GLY A 138 3.41 17.20 -1.34
CA GLY A 138 2.89 18.02 -2.43
C GLY A 138 3.48 17.64 -3.80
N ALA A 139 4.79 17.38 -3.85
CA ALA A 139 5.46 16.90 -5.05
C ALA A 139 4.96 15.52 -5.50
N LEU A 140 4.70 14.60 -4.56
CA LEU A 140 4.14 13.29 -4.84
C LEU A 140 2.75 13.40 -5.48
N VAL A 141 1.87 14.24 -4.93
CA VAL A 141 0.53 14.49 -5.51
C VAL A 141 0.65 15.08 -6.91
N ALA A 142 1.52 16.07 -7.11
CA ALA A 142 1.74 16.67 -8.43
C ALA A 142 2.23 15.64 -9.45
N ALA A 143 3.20 14.80 -9.08
CA ALA A 143 3.76 13.76 -9.93
C ALA A 143 2.75 12.67 -10.29
N VAL A 144 1.89 12.26 -9.35
CA VAL A 144 0.78 11.34 -9.62
C VAL A 144 -0.17 11.94 -10.66
N LEU A 145 -0.56 13.21 -10.50
CA LEU A 145 -1.52 13.86 -11.39
C LEU A 145 -0.94 14.15 -12.78
N SER A 146 0.37 14.38 -12.90
CA SER A 146 1.06 14.63 -14.18
C SER A 146 1.58 13.36 -14.87
N GLY A 147 1.58 12.21 -14.18
CA GLY A 147 2.22 10.99 -14.69
C GLY A 147 3.75 11.04 -14.69
N ASP A 148 4.36 11.94 -13.92
CA ASP A 148 5.82 12.06 -13.81
C ASP A 148 6.39 10.95 -12.89
N LEU A 149 6.80 9.84 -13.50
CA LEU A 149 7.32 8.67 -12.79
C LEU A 149 8.62 8.97 -12.03
N ALA A 150 9.51 9.77 -12.62
CA ALA A 150 10.76 10.16 -12.00
C ALA A 150 10.51 11.07 -10.79
N GLY A 151 9.60 12.04 -10.92
CA GLY A 151 9.14 12.89 -9.82
C GLY A 151 8.48 12.10 -8.70
N LEU A 152 7.63 11.12 -9.06
CA LEU A 152 6.96 10.23 -8.12
C LEU A 152 7.99 9.42 -7.32
N GLY A 153 8.94 8.79 -8.01
CA GLY A 153 10.04 8.04 -7.42
C GLY A 153 10.93 8.87 -6.51
N LYS A 154 11.28 10.08 -6.92
CA LYS A 154 12.08 10.98 -6.08
C LYS A 154 11.32 11.41 -4.82
N ALA A 155 10.04 11.77 -4.96
CA ALA A 155 9.22 12.21 -3.83
C ALA A 155 9.00 11.09 -2.81
N LEU A 156 8.67 9.88 -3.25
CA LEU A 156 8.42 8.74 -2.36
C LEU A 156 9.68 8.29 -1.58
N SER A 157 10.88 8.43 -2.16
CA SER A 157 12.15 8.10 -1.51
C SER A 157 12.69 9.17 -0.56
N SER A 158 11.96 10.27 -0.37
CA SER A 158 12.48 11.45 0.33
C SER A 158 11.96 11.61 1.75
N ASP A 159 11.37 10.59 2.37
CA ASP A 159 10.88 10.69 3.74
C ASP A 159 12.03 10.90 4.75
N LYS A 160 11.93 11.93 5.60
CA LYS A 160 12.89 12.22 6.68
C LYS A 160 12.36 11.92 8.08
N ILE A 161 11.15 11.41 8.20
CA ILE A 161 10.46 11.21 9.49
C ILE A 161 10.33 9.73 9.83
N VAL A 162 9.70 8.94 8.97
CA VAL A 162 9.27 7.56 9.29
C VAL A 162 10.31 6.54 8.82
N GLU A 163 10.69 6.57 7.56
CA GLU A 163 11.59 5.64 6.92
C GLU A 163 12.96 5.58 7.62
N PRO A 164 13.63 6.70 7.98
CA PRO A 164 14.92 6.65 8.68
C PRO A 164 14.87 5.96 10.05
N ARG A 165 13.67 5.82 10.63
CA ARG A 165 13.45 5.10 11.91
C ARG A 165 13.09 3.64 11.70
N ARG A 166 12.40 3.32 10.61
CA ARG A 166 11.96 1.95 10.28
C ARG A 166 13.01 1.15 9.53
N ALA A 167 13.75 1.75 8.61
CA ALA A 167 14.71 1.05 7.77
C ALA A 167 15.79 0.30 8.58
N PRO A 168 16.37 0.85 9.66
CA PRO A 168 17.34 0.11 10.48
C PRO A 168 16.77 -1.12 11.19
N LEU A 169 15.45 -1.23 11.32
CA LEU A 169 14.78 -2.37 11.94
C LEU A 169 14.54 -3.53 10.96
N ILE A 170 14.83 -3.33 9.67
CA ILE A 170 14.67 -4.33 8.62
C ILE A 170 16.08 -4.65 8.07
N PRO A 171 16.65 -5.83 8.36
CA PRO A 171 18.00 -6.18 7.94
C PRO A 171 18.19 -6.02 6.43
N GLY A 172 19.21 -5.25 6.03
CA GLY A 172 19.55 -5.02 4.62
C GLY A 172 18.74 -3.95 3.89
N MET A 173 17.73 -3.31 4.51
CA MET A 173 16.82 -2.38 3.82
C MET A 173 17.53 -1.22 3.11
N GLU A 174 18.51 -0.58 3.74
CA GLU A 174 19.25 0.51 3.10
C GLU A 174 20.05 0.05 1.87
N ALA A 175 20.62 -1.16 1.93
CA ALA A 175 21.32 -1.74 0.79
C ALA A 175 20.36 -2.09 -0.35
N VAL A 176 19.17 -2.60 -0.03
CA VAL A 176 18.11 -2.90 -1.00
C VAL A 176 17.65 -1.65 -1.72
N LYS A 177 17.41 -0.57 -0.98
CA LYS A 177 17.04 0.73 -1.57
C LYS A 177 18.12 1.24 -2.52
N ARG A 178 19.39 1.19 -2.11
CA ARG A 178 20.51 1.56 -2.98
C ARG A 178 20.59 0.69 -4.23
N ALA A 179 20.48 -0.63 -4.08
CA ALA A 179 20.49 -1.57 -5.20
C ALA A 179 19.35 -1.31 -6.20
N ALA A 180 18.16 -0.92 -5.71
CA ALA A 180 17.04 -0.54 -6.58
C ALA A 180 17.39 0.68 -7.45
N ILE A 181 17.93 1.74 -6.84
CA ILE A 181 18.32 2.97 -7.55
C ILE A 181 19.47 2.72 -8.52
N GLU A 182 20.50 1.98 -8.12
CA GLU A 182 21.62 1.60 -9.00
C GLU A 182 21.17 0.74 -10.18
N ALA A 183 20.11 -0.05 -10.00
CA ALA A 183 19.48 -0.83 -11.07
C ALA A 183 18.54 0.00 -11.97
N GLY A 184 18.34 1.29 -11.68
CA GLY A 184 17.55 2.21 -12.51
C GLY A 184 16.11 2.43 -12.05
N ALA A 185 15.74 2.06 -10.83
CA ALA A 185 14.43 2.46 -10.28
C ALA A 185 14.36 3.99 -10.13
N PHE A 186 13.18 4.57 -10.39
CA PHE A 186 12.93 6.00 -10.17
C PHE A 186 12.93 6.38 -8.69
N GLY A 187 12.59 5.43 -7.84
CA GLY A 187 12.52 5.57 -6.39
C GLY A 187 12.34 4.22 -5.72
N CYS A 188 12.71 4.13 -4.44
CA CYS A 188 12.47 2.99 -3.57
C CYS A 188 12.14 3.47 -2.14
N THR A 189 11.16 2.83 -1.50
CA THR A 189 10.81 3.06 -0.09
C THR A 189 10.30 1.77 0.57
N ILE A 190 9.91 1.85 1.84
CA ILE A 190 9.26 0.76 2.58
C ILE A 190 7.76 0.77 2.27
N SER A 191 7.19 -0.39 1.90
CA SER A 191 5.75 -0.55 1.74
C SER A 191 5.06 -0.59 3.11
N GLY A 192 4.24 0.43 3.39
CA GLY A 192 3.49 0.54 4.64
C GLY A 192 4.40 0.52 5.89
N ALA A 193 4.19 -0.45 6.77
CA ALA A 193 5.06 -0.65 7.94
C ALA A 193 6.29 -1.53 7.66
N GLY A 194 6.45 -2.04 6.44
CA GLY A 194 7.45 -3.03 6.08
C GLY A 194 7.06 -4.47 6.48
N PRO A 195 7.95 -5.44 6.23
CA PRO A 195 9.33 -5.27 5.77
C PRO A 195 9.52 -5.25 4.25
N THR A 196 8.43 -5.32 3.48
CA THR A 196 8.51 -5.24 2.01
C THR A 196 9.08 -3.89 1.56
N ALA A 197 10.04 -3.92 0.64
CA ALA A 197 10.49 -2.76 -0.10
C ALA A 197 9.65 -2.61 -1.38
N VAL A 198 9.36 -1.38 -1.78
CA VAL A 198 8.69 -1.06 -3.04
C VAL A 198 9.53 -0.08 -3.85
N ALA A 199 9.85 -0.45 -5.08
CA ALA A 199 10.49 0.43 -6.05
C ALA A 199 9.57 0.73 -7.24
N VAL A 200 9.81 1.86 -7.90
CA VAL A 200 8.97 2.34 -9.02
C VAL A 200 9.77 2.34 -10.33
N THR A 201 9.15 1.85 -11.41
CA THR A 201 9.69 1.79 -12.77
C THR A 201 8.56 1.91 -13.80
N ASP A 202 8.92 2.07 -15.07
CA ASP A 202 8.02 2.21 -16.23
C ASP A 202 7.91 0.93 -17.07
N SER A 203 8.64 -0.13 -16.71
CA SER A 203 8.71 -1.37 -17.50
C SER A 203 8.69 -2.60 -16.62
N GLU A 204 7.86 -3.58 -16.97
CA GLU A 204 7.82 -4.88 -16.28
C GLU A 204 9.18 -5.60 -16.33
N SER A 205 9.78 -5.67 -17.53
CA SER A 205 11.09 -6.30 -17.72
C SER A 205 12.23 -5.61 -16.97
N HIS A 206 12.20 -4.27 -16.90
CA HIS A 206 13.15 -3.52 -16.09
C HIS A 206 12.89 -3.75 -14.60
N GLY A 207 11.62 -3.81 -14.20
CA GLY A 207 11.19 -4.16 -12.86
C GLY A 207 11.68 -5.53 -12.40
N GLU A 208 11.68 -6.54 -13.27
CA GLU A 208 12.25 -7.86 -12.96
C GLU A 208 13.76 -7.79 -12.70
N ALA A 209 14.49 -6.99 -13.50
CA ALA A 209 15.92 -6.78 -13.30
C ALA A 209 16.20 -6.06 -11.98
N ILE A 210 15.45 -4.99 -11.66
CA ILE A 210 15.52 -4.28 -10.39
C ILE A 210 15.23 -5.24 -9.23
N GLY A 211 14.17 -6.04 -9.34
CA GLY A 211 13.75 -7.01 -8.31
C GLY A 211 14.84 -8.03 -7.99
N LYS A 212 15.56 -8.53 -9.00
CA LYS A 212 16.70 -9.44 -8.80
C LYS A 212 17.80 -8.79 -7.97
N ARG A 213 18.17 -7.53 -8.28
CA ARG A 213 19.22 -6.79 -7.54
C ARG A 213 18.80 -6.50 -6.10
N MET A 214 17.53 -6.18 -5.89
CA MET A 214 16.96 -6.00 -4.54
C MET A 214 16.96 -7.30 -3.73
N VAL A 215 16.61 -8.44 -4.33
CA VAL A 215 16.67 -9.76 -3.67
C VAL A 215 18.10 -10.14 -3.31
N GLU A 216 19.05 -9.91 -4.22
CA GLU A 216 20.49 -10.12 -3.96
C GLU A 216 20.96 -9.28 -2.76
N ALA A 217 20.56 -8.01 -2.69
CA ALA A 217 20.92 -7.12 -1.58
C ALA A 217 20.34 -7.59 -0.23
N PHE A 218 19.09 -8.06 -0.18
CA PHE A 218 18.52 -8.67 1.04
C PHE A 218 19.32 -9.92 1.46
N ARG A 219 19.71 -10.77 0.51
CA ARG A 219 20.49 -11.98 0.78
C ARG A 219 21.89 -11.65 1.30
N GLU A 220 22.56 -10.69 0.68
CA GLU A 220 23.98 -10.39 0.95
C GLU A 220 24.15 -9.56 2.22
N GLU A 221 23.33 -8.52 2.40
CA GLU A 221 23.47 -7.54 3.49
C GLU A 221 22.51 -7.83 4.63
N GLY A 222 21.28 -8.24 4.31
CA GLY A 222 20.26 -8.61 5.31
C GLY A 222 20.39 -10.03 5.83
N LYS A 223 21.07 -10.92 5.09
CA LYS A 223 21.09 -12.38 5.33
C LYS A 223 19.69 -12.99 5.35
N LEU A 224 18.78 -12.44 4.54
CA LEU A 224 17.39 -12.86 4.43
C LEU A 224 17.11 -13.44 3.05
N ALA A 225 16.38 -14.55 2.99
CA ALA A 225 15.72 -14.95 1.76
C ALA A 225 14.64 -13.91 1.42
N ALA A 226 14.41 -13.65 0.13
CA ALA A 226 13.40 -12.69 -0.31
C ALA A 226 12.80 -13.13 -1.65
N SER A 227 11.58 -12.68 -1.90
CA SER A 227 10.89 -12.87 -3.18
C SER A 227 10.55 -11.51 -3.78
N ALA A 228 10.61 -11.43 -5.11
CA ALA A 228 10.27 -10.23 -5.86
C ALA A 228 9.04 -10.49 -6.74
N VAL A 229 8.14 -9.52 -6.81
CA VAL A 229 7.00 -9.51 -7.73
C VAL A 229 6.88 -8.13 -8.35
N VAL A 230 6.68 -8.09 -9.67
CA VAL A 230 6.37 -6.86 -10.40
C VAL A 230 4.86 -6.76 -10.61
N ARG A 231 4.27 -5.60 -10.31
CA ARG A 231 2.84 -5.34 -10.46
C ARG A 231 2.60 -3.96 -11.06
N GLN A 232 1.70 -3.90 -12.02
CA GLN A 232 1.17 -2.63 -12.52
C GLN A 232 0.23 -2.01 -11.47
N LEU A 233 0.05 -0.69 -11.51
CA LEU A 233 -0.98 0.02 -10.73
C LEU A 233 -2.37 -0.61 -10.97
N ASP A 234 -2.98 -1.19 -9.92
CA ASP A 234 -4.39 -1.59 -9.98
C ASP A 234 -5.29 -0.35 -9.91
N ARG A 235 -6.05 -0.09 -10.97
CA ARG A 235 -6.94 1.07 -11.11
C ARG A 235 -8.40 0.78 -10.75
N VAL A 236 -8.72 -0.47 -10.44
CA VAL A 236 -10.09 -0.95 -10.24
C VAL A 236 -10.38 -1.18 -8.76
N GLY A 237 -9.40 -1.68 -8.01
CA GLY A 237 -9.61 -2.11 -6.62
C GLY A 237 -10.40 -3.43 -6.55
N ALA A 238 -11.08 -3.63 -5.43
CA ALA A 238 -11.87 -4.81 -5.14
C ALA A 238 -13.08 -4.90 -6.08
N ARG A 239 -13.28 -6.09 -6.66
CA ARG A 239 -14.27 -6.32 -7.72
C ARG A 239 -14.86 -7.72 -7.64
N LEU A 240 -16.08 -7.86 -8.16
CA LEU A 240 -16.71 -9.16 -8.34
C LEU A 240 -15.97 -9.95 -9.42
N VAL A 241 -15.46 -11.14 -9.06
CA VAL A 241 -14.75 -12.02 -10.01
C VAL A 241 -15.72 -12.95 -10.74
N SER A 242 -16.70 -13.49 -10.01
CA SER A 242 -17.77 -14.31 -10.57
C SER A 242 -18.98 -14.31 -9.64
N SER A 243 -20.16 -14.56 -10.19
CA SER A 243 -21.37 -14.83 -9.42
C SER A 243 -22.07 -16.06 -10.00
N ILE A 244 -22.65 -16.86 -9.12
CA ILE A 244 -23.57 -17.94 -9.52
C ILE A 244 -24.96 -17.32 -9.48
N ALA A 245 -25.63 -17.27 -10.64
CA ALA A 245 -27.02 -16.86 -10.69
C ALA A 245 -27.85 -17.80 -9.79
N ARG A 246 -28.62 -17.21 -8.88
CA ARG A 246 -29.55 -17.95 -8.01
C ARG A 246 -30.80 -18.35 -8.76
#